data_AF-H1YYL2-F1
#
_entry.id   AF-H1YYL2-F1
#
_cell.length_a   1.000
_cell.length_b   1.000
_cell.length_c   1.000
_cell.angle_alpha   90.00
_cell.angle_beta   90.00
_cell.angle_gamma   90.00
#
_symmetry.space_group_name_H-M   'P 1'
#
loop_
_entity.id
_entity.type
_entity.pdbx_description
1 polymer ?
#
loop_
_entity_poly.entity_id
_entity_poly.type
_entity_poly.pdbx_seq_one_letter_code
_entity_poly.pdbx_strand_id
1 'polypeptide(L)'
;MDNYLIVIEEAGTNYSAYSPDVLGCVSTGRTPAEAESNIREALAHIKAVAMKAVMDAEESFGHIVTDVSAEKCGWDVTSVLPSPDGGPSMTRHIEVKGRAKGQTTITVSRNEIMYGLNQSDKFILAVVIVNGDSFEGPFYVREPFDGEPGWAVTSVNLDLQSLLDKAETSGPNI
;
A
#
# COMPACT_ATOMS: atom_id res chain seq x y z
N MET A 1 -7.01 3.37 11.24
CA MET A 1 -6.30 2.14 11.62
C MET A 1 -6.76 1.06 10.66
N ASP A 2 -5.82 0.49 9.92
CA ASP A 2 -6.12 -0.66 9.08
C ASP A 2 -6.40 -1.84 10.02
N ASN A 3 -7.58 -2.43 9.89
CA ASN A 3 -7.96 -3.58 10.69
C ASN A 3 -7.34 -4.83 10.06
N TYR A 4 -6.14 -5.19 10.49
CA TYR A 4 -5.53 -6.46 10.12
C TYR A 4 -6.18 -7.60 10.92
N LEU A 5 -6.69 -8.61 10.21
CA LEU A 5 -6.92 -9.90 10.83
C LEU A 5 -5.57 -10.50 11.20
N ILE A 6 -5.40 -10.86 12.47
CA ILE A 6 -4.20 -11.55 12.96
C ILE A 6 -4.63 -12.92 13.45
N VAL A 7 -4.01 -13.95 12.88
CA VAL A 7 -4.13 -15.33 13.31
C VAL A 7 -2.94 -15.64 14.21
N ILE A 8 -3.21 -16.23 15.37
CA ILE A 8 -2.19 -16.66 16.33
C ILE A 8 -2.30 -18.18 16.46
N GLU A 9 -1.17 -18.87 16.33
CA GLU A 9 -1.07 -20.33 16.41
C GLU A 9 -0.04 -20.73 17.48
N GLU A 10 -0.30 -21.84 18.16
CA GLU A 10 0.66 -22.43 19.10
C GLU A 10 1.72 -23.22 18.33
N ALA A 11 2.99 -22.88 18.52
CA ALA A 11 4.15 -23.46 17.85
C ALA A 11 5.01 -24.26 18.84
N GLY A 12 4.37 -25.13 19.62
CA GLY A 12 5.02 -26.04 20.57
C GLY A 12 5.46 -25.34 21.86
N THR A 13 6.57 -24.59 21.83
CA THR A 13 7.08 -23.87 23.02
C THR A 13 6.85 -22.36 22.98
N ASN A 14 6.30 -21.85 21.88
CA ASN A 14 6.02 -20.43 21.65
C ASN A 14 4.74 -20.28 20.80
N TYR A 15 4.45 -19.06 20.36
CA TYR A 15 3.33 -18.72 19.49
C TYR A 15 3.84 -18.03 18.22
N SER A 16 3.21 -18.33 17.10
CA SER A 16 3.39 -17.61 15.84
C SER A 16 2.16 -16.75 15.56
N ALA A 17 2.37 -15.56 14.99
CA ALA A 17 1.27 -14.71 14.53
C ALA A 17 1.51 -14.27 13.09
N TYR A 18 0.45 -14.26 12.28
CA TYR A 18 0.50 -13.79 10.91
C TYR A 18 -0.81 -13.11 10.51
N SER A 19 -0.76 -12.26 9.48
CA SER A 19 -1.98 -11.70 8.89
C SER A 19 -2.30 -12.41 7.57
N PRO A 20 -3.50 -13.01 7.42
CA PRO A 20 -3.92 -13.58 6.14
C PRO A 20 -4.02 -12.53 5.02
N ASP A 21 -4.30 -11.28 5.39
CA ASP A 21 -4.50 -10.16 4.46
C ASP A 21 -3.18 -9.49 4.05
N VAL A 22 -2.12 -9.69 4.85
CA VAL A 22 -0.74 -9.30 4.56
C VAL A 22 0.11 -10.55 4.64
N LEU A 23 0.00 -11.36 3.58
CA LEU A 23 0.70 -12.63 3.48
C LEU A 23 2.20 -12.46 3.75
N GLY A 24 2.77 -13.47 4.42
CA GLY A 24 4.19 -13.63 4.77
C GLY A 24 4.84 -12.59 5.69
N CYS A 25 4.08 -11.71 6.32
CA CYS A 25 4.52 -11.11 7.58
C CYS A 25 4.17 -12.10 8.71
N VAL A 26 5.19 -12.76 9.26
CA VAL A 26 5.05 -13.70 10.39
C VAL A 26 5.93 -13.20 11.52
N SER A 27 5.38 -13.18 12.74
CA SER A 27 6.12 -12.92 13.96
C SER A 27 6.02 -14.13 14.90
N THR A 28 6.90 -14.19 15.90
CA THR A 28 6.81 -15.16 16.99
C THR A 28 6.92 -14.46 18.33
N GLY A 29 6.31 -15.02 19.36
CA GLY A 29 6.41 -14.55 20.75
C GLY A 29 6.26 -15.70 21.74
N ARG A 30 6.75 -15.56 22.98
CA ARG A 30 6.60 -16.58 24.03
C ARG A 30 5.18 -16.68 24.54
N THR A 31 4.39 -15.63 24.34
CA THR A 31 2.96 -15.57 24.69
C THR A 31 2.13 -15.11 23.49
N PRO A 32 0.82 -15.37 23.45
CA PRO A 32 -0.05 -14.87 22.39
C PRO A 32 0.00 -13.35 22.25
N ALA A 33 0.00 -12.63 23.39
CA ALA A 33 0.05 -11.17 23.42
C ALA A 33 1.37 -10.62 22.86
N GLU A 34 2.49 -11.28 23.13
CA GLU A 34 3.80 -10.92 22.57
C GLU A 34 3.82 -11.15 21.06
N ALA A 35 3.33 -12.31 20.58
CA ALA A 35 3.26 -12.59 19.15
C ALA A 35 2.37 -11.56 18.42
N GLU A 36 1.22 -11.20 19.02
CA GLU A 36 0.32 -10.17 18.51
C GLU A 36 1.00 -8.79 18.44
N SER A 37 1.68 -8.35 19.50
CA SER A 37 2.41 -7.07 19.50
C SER A 37 3.45 -7.06 18.38
N ASN A 38 4.24 -8.12 18.27
CA ASN A 38 5.32 -8.23 17.29
C ASN A 38 4.79 -8.14 15.85
N ILE A 39 3.66 -8.80 15.53
CA ILE A 39 3.11 -8.72 14.17
C ILE A 39 2.51 -7.34 13.89
N ARG A 40 1.86 -6.71 14.87
CA ARG A 40 1.32 -5.34 14.72
C ARG A 40 2.42 -4.32 14.47
N GLU A 41 3.53 -4.41 15.22
CA GLU A 41 4.70 -3.56 15.02
C GLU A 41 5.33 -3.77 13.64
N ALA A 42 5.48 -5.03 13.20
CA ALA A 42 6.02 -5.33 11.89
C ALA A 42 5.16 -4.78 10.75
N LEU A 43 3.83 -4.93 10.84
CA LEU A 43 2.89 -4.39 9.84
C LEU A 43 2.89 -2.86 9.82
N ALA A 44 2.94 -2.22 11.00
CA ALA A 44 3.03 -0.78 11.11
C ALA A 44 4.34 -0.23 10.52
N HIS A 45 5.46 -0.93 10.76
CA HIS A 45 6.76 -0.59 10.18
C HIS A 45 6.74 -0.67 8.65
N ILE A 46 6.22 -1.76 8.07
CA ILE A 46 6.10 -1.91 6.62
C ILE A 46 5.27 -0.77 6.02
N LYS A 47 4.13 -0.43 6.64
CA LYS A 47 3.30 0.68 6.17
C LYS A 47 4.04 2.02 6.25
N ALA A 48 4.74 2.28 7.36
CA ALA A 48 5.49 3.52 7.55
C ALA A 48 6.62 3.68 6.52
N VAL A 49 7.40 2.63 6.27
CA VAL A 49 8.45 2.64 5.25
C VAL A 49 7.87 2.89 3.86
N ALA A 50 6.78 2.22 3.51
CA ALA A 50 6.14 2.38 2.20
C ALA A 50 5.56 3.80 2.00
N MET A 51 4.85 4.33 3.00
CA MET A 51 4.33 5.71 2.97
C MET A 51 5.46 6.71 2.78
N LYS A 52 6.52 6.59 3.58
CA LYS A 52 7.69 7.48 3.49
C LYS A 52 8.34 7.40 2.11
N ALA A 53 8.54 6.19 1.57
CA ALA A 53 9.14 6.00 0.24
C ALA A 53 8.35 6.71 -0.87
N VAL A 54 7.02 6.62 -0.83
CA VAL A 54 6.14 7.29 -1.80
C VAL A 54 6.18 8.80 -1.63
N MET A 55 6.06 9.30 -0.40
CA MET A 55 6.06 10.73 -0.12
C MET A 55 7.40 11.37 -0.51
N ASP A 56 8.53 10.79 -0.09
CA ASP A 56 9.87 11.26 -0.45
C ASP A 56 10.06 11.30 -1.98
N ALA A 57 9.57 10.28 -2.70
CA ALA A 57 9.66 10.22 -4.15
C ALA A 57 8.85 11.35 -4.82
N GLU A 58 7.59 11.54 -4.43
CA GLU A 58 6.74 12.60 -4.95
C GLU A 58 7.30 14.01 -4.63
N GLU A 59 7.81 14.21 -3.42
CA GLU A 59 8.49 15.47 -3.04
C GLU A 59 9.75 15.70 -3.87
N SER A 60 10.52 14.64 -4.19
CA SER A 60 11.72 14.75 -5.03
C SER A 60 11.41 15.18 -6.47
N PHE A 61 10.17 14.94 -6.94
CA PHE A 61 9.68 15.44 -8.23
C PHE A 61 9.22 16.90 -8.18
N GLY A 62 9.26 17.53 -7.00
CA GLY A 62 8.80 18.91 -6.78
C GLY A 62 7.29 19.03 -6.57
N HIS A 63 6.62 17.93 -6.26
CA HIS A 63 5.18 17.93 -5.98
C HIS A 63 4.91 18.40 -4.54
N ILE A 64 3.71 18.93 -4.32
CA ILE A 64 3.22 19.24 -2.98
C ILE A 64 2.47 18.01 -2.47
N VAL A 65 3.02 17.36 -1.44
CA VAL A 65 2.56 16.06 -0.95
C VAL A 65 1.84 16.22 0.39
N THR A 66 0.73 15.51 0.58
CA THR A 66 -0.05 15.51 1.82
C THR A 66 -0.50 14.09 2.15
N ASP A 67 -0.19 13.62 3.36
CA ASP A 67 -0.74 12.39 3.92
C ASP A 67 -2.20 12.63 4.33
N VAL A 68 -3.12 11.92 3.67
CA VAL A 68 -4.57 11.95 3.92
C VAL A 68 -5.09 10.57 4.36
N SER A 69 -4.21 9.63 4.69
CA SER A 69 -4.56 8.25 5.04
C SER A 69 -5.49 8.14 6.25
N ALA A 70 -5.45 9.13 7.16
CA ALA A 70 -6.34 9.22 8.31
C ALA A 70 -7.73 9.81 7.98
N GLU A 71 -7.88 10.49 6.85
CA GLU A 71 -9.08 11.26 6.47
C GLU A 71 -10.16 10.40 5.80
N LYS A 72 -9.85 9.14 5.47
CA LYS A 72 -10.75 8.20 4.77
C LYS A 72 -11.25 8.72 3.42
N CYS A 73 -10.38 9.43 2.70
CA CYS A 73 -10.67 9.96 1.36
C CYS A 73 -10.79 8.87 0.29
N GLY A 74 -10.21 7.69 0.54
CA GLY A 74 -10.17 6.58 -0.43
C GLY A 74 -8.81 6.36 -1.09
N TRP A 75 -7.81 7.13 -0.67
CA TRP A 75 -6.39 6.99 -0.99
C TRP A 75 -5.57 7.45 0.22
N ASP A 76 -4.27 7.19 0.22
CA ASP A 76 -3.38 7.51 1.34
C ASP A 76 -2.66 8.86 1.17
N VAL A 77 -2.25 9.21 -0.05
CA VAL A 77 -1.43 10.38 -0.33
C VAL A 77 -2.05 11.23 -1.45
N THR A 78 -2.21 12.52 -1.19
CA THR A 78 -2.53 13.51 -2.23
C THR A 78 -1.23 14.15 -2.69
N SER A 79 -0.94 14.09 -3.99
CA SER A 79 0.23 14.72 -4.59
C SER A 79 -0.20 15.73 -5.65
N VAL A 80 0.16 17.00 -5.46
CA VAL A 80 -0.20 18.10 -6.37
C VAL A 80 1.02 18.48 -7.18
N LEU A 81 0.89 18.34 -8.49
CA LEU A 81 1.87 18.77 -9.48
C LEU A 81 1.63 20.25 -9.78
N PRO A 82 2.50 21.17 -9.31
CA PRO A 82 2.36 22.58 -9.63
C PRO A 82 2.59 22.79 -11.14
N SER A 83 1.74 23.60 -11.78
CA SER A 83 1.95 23.98 -13.17
C SER A 83 3.11 24.99 -13.26
N PRO A 84 4.18 24.72 -14.03
CA PRO A 84 5.32 25.64 -14.16
C PRO A 84 4.92 27.01 -14.71
N ASP A 85 3.89 27.04 -15.56
CA ASP A 85 3.46 28.24 -16.29
C ASP A 85 2.18 28.88 -15.69
N GLY A 86 1.82 28.52 -14.45
CA GLY A 86 0.61 29.03 -13.79
C GLY A 86 -0.72 28.49 -14.36
N GLY A 87 -0.66 27.41 -15.14
CA GLY A 87 -1.83 26.64 -15.57
C GLY A 87 -2.46 25.83 -14.42
N PRO A 88 -3.49 25.02 -14.71
CA PRO A 88 -4.11 24.19 -13.68
C PRO A 88 -3.11 23.16 -13.15
N SER A 89 -2.98 23.06 -11.83
CA SER A 89 -2.23 22.00 -11.19
C SER A 89 -2.91 20.65 -11.42
N MET A 90 -2.13 19.61 -11.65
CA MET A 90 -2.65 18.25 -11.67
C MET A 90 -2.60 17.66 -10.26
N THR A 91 -3.59 16.85 -9.90
CA THR A 91 -3.62 16.18 -8.60
C THR A 91 -3.64 14.68 -8.84
N ARG A 92 -2.73 13.97 -8.17
CA ARG A 92 -2.69 12.52 -8.06
C ARG A 92 -3.23 12.10 -6.70
N HIS A 93 -4.03 11.04 -6.71
CA HIS A 93 -4.57 10.39 -5.53
C HIS A 93 -3.93 9.01 -5.45
N ILE A 94 -2.99 8.84 -4.52
CA ILE A 94 -2.10 7.69 -4.46
C ILE A 94 -2.50 6.79 -3.29
N GLU A 95 -2.86 5.55 -3.59
CA GLU A 95 -3.06 4.48 -2.62
C GLU A 95 -1.73 3.73 -2.44
N VAL A 96 -1.26 3.55 -1.20
CA VAL A 96 0.08 2.99 -0.93
C VAL A 96 -0.03 1.57 -0.37
N LYS A 97 0.59 0.61 -1.07
CA LYS A 97 0.67 -0.79 -0.63
C LYS A 97 2.12 -1.22 -0.42
N GLY A 98 2.54 -1.22 0.85
CA GLY A 98 3.79 -1.83 1.28
C GLY A 98 3.69 -3.35 1.39
N ARG A 99 4.67 -4.10 0.88
CA ARG A 99 4.75 -5.56 1.01
C ARG A 99 6.14 -6.03 1.39
N ALA A 100 6.24 -6.99 2.30
CA ALA A 100 7.52 -7.61 2.61
C ALA A 100 8.09 -8.34 1.38
N LYS A 101 9.41 -8.36 1.23
CA LYS A 101 10.09 -9.08 0.15
C LYS A 101 9.71 -10.57 0.13
N GLY A 102 9.47 -11.11 -1.07
CA GLY A 102 9.07 -12.50 -1.29
C GLY A 102 7.55 -12.74 -1.33
N GLN A 103 6.75 -11.69 -1.13
CA GLN A 103 5.30 -11.75 -1.36
C GLN A 103 4.94 -11.72 -2.84
N THR A 104 3.82 -12.35 -3.20
CA THR A 104 3.35 -12.46 -4.58
C THR A 104 2.00 -11.80 -4.81
N THR A 105 1.35 -11.27 -3.78
CA THR A 105 -0.01 -10.69 -3.92
C THR A 105 -0.21 -9.39 -3.14
N ILE A 106 -1.10 -8.54 -3.65
CA ILE A 106 -1.60 -7.34 -2.98
C ILE A 106 -3.12 -7.42 -2.83
N THR A 107 -3.57 -7.46 -1.58
CA THR A 107 -4.98 -7.24 -1.22
C THR A 107 -5.36 -5.79 -1.40
N VAL A 108 -6.41 -5.55 -2.18
CA VAL A 108 -7.11 -4.25 -2.29
C VAL A 108 -8.54 -4.39 -1.82
N SER A 109 -9.04 -3.40 -1.09
CA SER A 109 -10.42 -3.41 -0.59
C SER A 109 -11.42 -2.99 -1.66
N ARG A 110 -12.70 -3.35 -1.50
CA ARG A 110 -13.78 -2.87 -2.37
C ARG A 110 -13.77 -1.34 -2.45
N ASN A 111 -13.57 -0.67 -1.30
CA ASN A 111 -13.56 0.78 -1.25
C ASN A 111 -12.41 1.37 -2.09
N GLU A 112 -11.19 0.85 -1.92
CA GLU A 112 -10.03 1.28 -2.73
C GLU A 112 -10.30 1.13 -4.23
N ILE A 113 -10.89 0.00 -4.64
CA ILE A 113 -11.25 -0.24 -6.04
C ILE A 113 -12.27 0.80 -6.53
N MET A 114 -13.35 1.00 -5.77
CA MET A 114 -14.39 1.96 -6.12
C MET A 114 -13.85 3.39 -6.21
N TYR A 115 -12.98 3.80 -5.27
CA TYR A 115 -12.35 5.11 -5.32
C TYR A 115 -11.41 5.23 -6.51
N GLY A 116 -10.62 4.20 -6.80
CA GLY A 116 -9.73 4.21 -7.96
C GLY A 116 -10.48 4.36 -9.28
N LEU A 117 -11.58 3.64 -9.46
CA LEU A 117 -12.43 3.78 -10.65
C LEU A 117 -13.05 5.18 -10.76
N ASN A 118 -13.53 5.73 -9.64
CA ASN A 118 -14.17 7.05 -9.60
C ASN A 118 -13.20 8.22 -9.86
N GLN A 119 -11.92 8.06 -9.53
CA GLN A 119 -10.89 9.09 -9.74
C GLN A 119 -10.20 8.96 -11.10
N SER A 120 -10.44 7.88 -11.83
CA SER A 120 -9.96 7.66 -13.20
C SER A 120 -8.43 7.84 -13.31
N ASP A 121 -7.97 8.70 -14.20
CA ASP A 121 -6.56 8.94 -14.50
C ASP A 121 -5.76 9.57 -13.35
N LYS A 122 -6.45 10.10 -12.33
CA LYS A 122 -5.83 10.68 -11.13
C LYS A 122 -5.41 9.63 -10.11
N PHE A 123 -6.04 8.44 -10.13
CA PHE A 123 -5.74 7.41 -9.15
C PHE A 123 -4.50 6.62 -9.54
N ILE A 124 -3.61 6.41 -8.57
CA ILE A 124 -2.40 5.62 -8.75
C ILE A 124 -2.27 4.65 -7.58
N LEU A 125 -2.04 3.38 -7.88
CA LEU A 125 -1.62 2.40 -6.87
C LEU A 125 -0.10 2.39 -6.81
N ALA A 126 0.46 2.84 -5.69
CA ALA A 126 1.90 2.80 -5.43
C ALA A 126 2.26 1.55 -4.63
N VAL A 127 3.12 0.70 -5.21
CA VAL A 127 3.60 -0.53 -4.59
C VAL A 127 5.03 -0.33 -4.10
N VAL A 128 5.31 -0.73 -2.87
CA VAL A 128 6.66 -0.67 -2.28
C VAL A 128 7.01 -2.02 -1.69
N ILE A 129 8.16 -2.58 -2.10
CA ILE A 129 8.65 -3.85 -1.56
C ILE A 129 9.66 -3.57 -0.44
N VAL A 130 9.28 -3.85 0.80
CA VAL A 130 10.04 -3.56 2.01
C VAL A 130 10.90 -4.76 2.40
N ASN A 131 12.16 -4.50 2.73
CA ASN A 131 13.13 -5.46 3.23
C ASN A 131 13.89 -4.85 4.42
N GLY A 132 13.35 -5.05 5.63
CA GLY A 132 13.85 -4.41 6.85
C GLY A 132 13.69 -2.89 6.76
N ASP A 133 14.81 -2.18 6.75
CA ASP A 133 14.86 -0.71 6.62
C ASP A 133 15.10 -0.24 5.18
N SER A 134 15.36 -1.17 4.26
CA SER A 134 15.51 -0.89 2.82
C SER A 134 14.22 -1.20 2.06
N PHE A 135 14.05 -0.63 0.87
CA PHE A 135 12.91 -0.92 0.01
C PHE A 135 13.27 -0.87 -1.49
N GLU A 136 12.41 -1.48 -2.31
CA GLU A 136 12.40 -1.38 -3.78
C GLU A 136 11.09 -0.67 -4.21
N GLY A 137 11.18 0.26 -5.17
CA GLY A 137 10.07 1.13 -5.59
C GLY A 137 10.27 2.60 -5.17
N PRO A 138 9.20 3.41 -5.11
CA PRO A 138 7.80 3.04 -5.38
C PRO A 138 7.55 2.72 -6.86
N PHE A 139 6.79 1.65 -7.09
CA PHE A 139 6.30 1.24 -8.40
C PHE A 139 4.88 1.76 -8.58
N TYR A 140 4.66 2.63 -9.56
CA TYR A 140 3.37 3.29 -9.77
C TYR A 140 2.56 2.58 -10.85
N VAL A 141 1.35 2.16 -10.49
CA VAL A 141 0.42 1.49 -11.40
C VAL A 141 -0.78 2.41 -11.65
N ARG A 142 -0.90 2.90 -12.88
CA ARG A 142 -2.07 3.67 -13.33
C ARG A 142 -3.19 2.76 -13.77
N GLU A 143 -4.42 3.25 -13.58
CA GLU A 143 -5.65 2.51 -13.88
C GLU A 143 -5.56 1.05 -13.40
N PRO A 144 -5.29 0.81 -12.10
CA PRO A 144 -4.98 -0.53 -11.58
C PRO A 144 -6.18 -1.49 -11.56
N PHE A 145 -7.39 -1.00 -11.86
CA PHE A 145 -8.64 -1.75 -11.76
C PHE A 145 -9.43 -1.69 -13.07
N ASP A 146 -9.88 -2.85 -13.54
CA ASP A 146 -10.62 -2.98 -14.80
C ASP A 146 -12.15 -2.95 -14.62
N GLY A 147 -12.63 -2.89 -13.37
CA GLY A 147 -14.06 -2.85 -13.07
C GLY A 147 -14.39 -3.05 -11.59
N GLU A 148 -15.68 -2.89 -11.26
CA GLU A 148 -16.16 -3.02 -9.89
C GLU A 148 -16.10 -4.49 -9.40
N PRO A 149 -15.81 -4.72 -8.10
CA PRO A 149 -15.90 -6.05 -7.53
C PRO A 149 -17.34 -6.55 -7.50
N GLY A 150 -17.52 -7.86 -7.65
CA GLY A 150 -18.83 -8.51 -7.53
C GLY A 150 -19.57 -8.13 -6.24
N TRP A 151 -20.91 -8.17 -6.23
CA TRP A 151 -21.75 -7.58 -5.19
C TRP A 151 -21.43 -8.02 -3.74
N ALA A 152 -20.93 -9.25 -3.54
CA ALA A 152 -20.56 -9.80 -2.24
C ALA A 152 -19.05 -9.76 -1.93
N VAL A 153 -18.25 -9.17 -2.80
CA VAL A 153 -16.78 -9.11 -2.66
C VAL A 153 -16.39 -7.89 -1.81
N THR A 154 -15.66 -8.14 -0.72
CA THR A 154 -15.13 -7.12 0.20
C THR A 154 -13.69 -6.70 -0.12
N SER A 155 -12.91 -7.60 -0.72
CA SER A 155 -11.53 -7.37 -1.16
C SER A 155 -11.15 -8.29 -2.32
N VAL A 156 -10.11 -7.94 -3.06
CA VAL A 156 -9.54 -8.72 -4.16
C VAL A 156 -8.03 -8.84 -3.94
N ASN A 157 -7.48 -10.03 -4.17
CA ASN A 157 -6.02 -10.23 -4.22
C ASN A 157 -5.55 -10.09 -5.66
N LEU A 158 -4.67 -9.12 -5.89
CA LEU A 158 -4.02 -8.89 -7.17
C LEU A 158 -2.65 -9.59 -7.18
N ASP A 159 -2.26 -10.11 -8.34
CA ASP A 159 -0.92 -10.67 -8.54
C ASP A 159 0.13 -9.54 -8.58
N LEU A 160 1.14 -9.64 -7.73
CA LEU A 160 2.16 -8.61 -7.59
C LEU A 160 3.00 -8.48 -8.86
N GLN A 161 3.40 -9.60 -9.48
CA GLN A 161 4.25 -9.55 -10.66
C GLN A 161 3.54 -8.84 -11.81
N SER A 162 2.25 -9.14 -12.02
CA SER A 162 1.40 -8.50 -13.02
C SER A 162 1.28 -6.98 -12.78
N LEU A 163 1.21 -6.54 -11.52
CA LEU A 163 1.23 -5.12 -11.16
C LEU A 163 2.59 -4.48 -11.46
N LEU A 164 3.69 -5.15 -11.12
CA LEU A 164 5.05 -4.66 -11.38
C LEU A 164 5.37 -4.59 -12.86
N ASP A 165 4.88 -5.53 -13.66
CA ASP A 165 5.05 -5.54 -15.12
C ASP A 165 4.28 -4.38 -15.80
N LYS A 166 3.15 -3.97 -15.20
CA LYS A 166 2.37 -2.79 -15.64
C LYS A 166 2.94 -1.48 -15.09
N ALA A 167 3.76 -1.51 -14.04
CA ALA A 167 4.19 -0.32 -13.34
C ALA A 167 5.09 0.57 -14.23
N GLU A 168 4.87 1.87 -14.13
CA GLU A 168 5.70 2.86 -14.81
C GLU A 168 6.96 3.15 -13.99
N THR A 169 8.06 3.45 -14.67
CA THR A 169 9.31 3.84 -14.01
C THR A 169 9.10 5.19 -13.32
N SER A 170 9.38 5.26 -12.02
CA SER A 170 9.22 6.46 -11.19
C SER A 170 9.84 7.69 -11.87
N GLY A 171 9.04 8.74 -12.06
CA GLY A 171 9.46 9.98 -12.71
C GLY A 171 8.41 11.08 -12.57
N PRO A 172 8.73 12.34 -12.92
CA PRO A 172 7.81 13.46 -12.69
C PRO A 172 6.52 13.36 -13.51
N ASN A 173 6.57 12.72 -14.69
CA ASN A 173 5.46 12.66 -15.64
C ASN A 173 4.75 11.30 -15.71
N ILE A 174 4.99 10.41 -14.76
CA ILE A 174 4.22 9.16 -14.64
C ILE A 174 2.73 9.43 -14.57
#